data_AF-A0AAU7NX68-F1
#
_entry.id   AF-A0AAU7NX68-F1
#
_cell.length_a   1.000
_cell.length_b   1.000
_cell.length_c   1.000
_cell.angle_alpha   90.00
_cell.angle_beta   90.00
_cell.angle_gamma   90.00
#
_symmetry.space_group_name_H-M   'P 1'
#
loop_
_entity.id
_entity.type
_entity.pdbx_description
1 polymer ?
#
loop_
_entity_poly.entity_id
_entity_poly.type
_entity_poly.pdbx_seq_one_letter_code
_entity_poly.pdbx_strand_id
1 'polypeptide(L)'
;MYHYSLFACHEERHSMSSFESLLTEVQDCRICAAHLPHGPRPILQMHPQARILIASQAPGTKVHESGIPFDDASGDRLREWMGVTREVFYDSKQIAILPMGLCFPGTGKYGDLPPRPECAETWRDQLLGHLHHLEVTLIVGQYAQAYHINEVRASLTETVRGWQSHWPKIVPLPHPSPRNNIWLSQNPWFEKELLPMLKQRITEALER
;
A
#
# COMPACT_ATOMS: atom_id res chain seq x y z
N MET A 1 -40.12 -10.71 -0.90
CA MET A 1 -38.76 -10.46 -1.45
C MET A 1 -38.30 -8.99 -1.41
N TYR A 2 -39.12 -8.02 -0.96
CA TYR A 2 -38.73 -6.59 -0.92
C TYR A 2 -38.04 -6.12 0.37
N HIS A 3 -37.99 -6.93 1.43
CA HIS A 3 -37.38 -6.49 2.70
C HIS A 3 -35.85 -6.62 2.74
N TYR A 4 -35.23 -7.59 2.06
CA TYR A 4 -33.77 -7.75 2.07
C TYR A 4 -33.02 -6.59 1.38
N SER A 5 -33.60 -6.00 0.34
CA SER A 5 -32.95 -4.94 -0.45
C SER A 5 -32.84 -3.61 0.31
N LEU A 6 -33.81 -3.28 1.17
CA LEU A 6 -33.79 -2.05 1.97
C LEU A 6 -32.77 -2.11 3.12
N PHE A 7 -32.63 -3.28 3.75
CA PHE A 7 -31.65 -3.51 4.82
C PHE A 7 -30.21 -3.46 4.29
N ALA A 8 -29.91 -4.16 3.18
CA ALA A 8 -28.59 -4.11 2.55
C ALA A 8 -28.19 -2.67 2.13
N CYS A 9 -29.13 -1.93 1.54
CA CYS A 9 -28.90 -0.53 1.14
C CYS A 9 -28.73 0.41 2.36
N HIS A 10 -29.30 0.08 3.52
CA HIS A 10 -29.10 0.85 4.75
C HIS A 10 -27.73 0.54 5.40
N GLU A 11 -27.32 -0.73 5.46
CA GLU A 11 -26.00 -1.14 5.96
C GLU A 11 -24.86 -0.62 5.08
N GLU A 12 -24.99 -0.69 3.75
CA GLU A 12 -24.00 -0.12 2.83
C GLU A 12 -23.85 1.40 3.00
N ARG A 13 -24.97 2.13 3.13
CA ARG A 13 -24.93 3.58 3.37
C ARG A 13 -24.31 3.95 4.72
N HIS A 14 -24.61 3.18 5.76
CA HIS A 14 -24.03 3.41 7.09
C HIS A 14 -22.51 3.09 7.11
N SER A 15 -22.10 2.00 6.46
CA SER A 15 -20.68 1.62 6.31
C SER A 15 -19.90 2.67 5.51
N MET A 16 -20.46 3.19 4.41
CA MET A 16 -19.83 4.27 3.64
C MET A 16 -19.71 5.57 4.43
N SER A 17 -20.74 5.96 5.19
CA SER A 17 -20.67 7.14 6.07
C SER A 17 -19.62 6.97 7.17
N SER A 18 -19.47 5.77 7.73
CA SER A 18 -18.42 5.45 8.70
C SER A 18 -17.02 5.53 8.08
N PHE A 19 -16.85 5.01 6.87
CA PHE A 19 -15.58 5.05 6.14
C PHE A 19 -15.15 6.49 5.82
N GLU A 20 -16.08 7.32 5.30
CA GLU A 20 -15.79 8.73 4.97
C GLU A 20 -15.35 9.52 6.22
N SER A 21 -16.04 9.29 7.35
CA SER A 21 -15.69 9.92 8.64
C SER A 21 -14.29 9.51 9.10
N LEU A 22 -13.96 8.21 9.06
CA LEU A 22 -12.64 7.70 9.40
C LEU A 22 -11.56 8.31 8.49
N LEU A 23 -11.81 8.42 7.19
CA LEU A 23 -10.84 9.00 6.26
C LEU A 23 -10.56 10.47 6.57
N THR A 24 -11.58 11.25 6.94
CA THR A 24 -11.41 12.63 7.41
C THR A 24 -10.56 12.68 8.69
N GLU A 25 -10.84 11.84 9.68
CA GLU A 25 -10.04 11.79 10.91
C GLU A 25 -8.56 11.46 10.65
N VAL A 26 -8.31 10.53 9.74
CA VAL A 26 -6.95 10.16 9.32
C VAL A 26 -6.25 11.33 8.65
N GLN A 27 -6.93 12.07 7.76
CA GLN A 27 -6.37 13.24 7.06
C GLN A 27 -6.07 14.40 8.02
N ASP A 28 -6.87 14.55 9.07
CA ASP A 28 -6.69 15.55 10.12
C ASP A 28 -5.75 15.12 11.24
N CYS A 29 -5.23 13.90 11.20
CA CYS A 29 -4.31 13.38 12.20
C CYS A 29 -3.07 14.27 12.38
N ARG A 30 -2.72 14.55 13.64
CA ARG A 30 -1.52 15.33 14.04
C ARG A 30 -0.62 14.61 15.06
N ILE A 31 -0.85 13.32 15.33
CA ILE A 31 -0.17 12.55 16.39
C ILE A 31 1.36 12.64 16.28
N CYS A 32 1.89 12.54 15.06
CA CYS A 32 3.34 12.54 14.83
C CYS A 32 3.96 13.94 14.74
N ALA A 33 3.21 15.04 14.92
CA ALA A 33 3.65 16.40 14.57
C ALA A 33 5.01 16.79 15.16
N ALA A 34 5.27 16.45 16.43
CA ALA A 34 6.53 16.77 17.11
C ALA A 34 7.77 16.09 16.50
N HIS A 35 7.57 15.04 15.69
CA HIS A 35 8.65 14.23 15.10
C HIS A 35 8.82 14.44 13.60
N LEU A 36 7.95 15.21 12.95
CA LEU A 36 7.95 15.39 11.50
C LEU A 36 8.57 16.74 11.13
N PRO A 37 9.74 16.78 10.46
CA PRO A 37 10.42 18.03 10.13
C PRO A 37 9.63 18.92 9.16
N HIS A 38 8.70 18.35 8.40
CA HIS A 38 7.82 19.06 7.47
C HIS A 38 6.36 19.10 7.92
N GLY A 39 6.10 18.73 9.18
CA GLY A 39 4.77 18.63 9.74
C GLY A 39 3.92 17.47 9.19
N PRO A 40 2.73 17.24 9.78
CA PRO A 40 1.83 16.18 9.34
C PRO A 40 1.19 16.49 7.99
N ARG A 41 1.27 15.52 7.08
CA ARG A 41 0.47 15.46 5.85
C ARG A 41 0.17 13.98 5.58
N PRO A 42 -0.89 13.43 6.17
CA PRO A 42 -1.29 12.04 5.95
C PRO A 42 -1.64 11.81 4.48
N ILE A 43 -0.95 10.89 3.83
CA ILE A 43 -1.07 10.58 2.40
C ILE A 43 -1.38 9.09 2.24
N LEU A 44 -2.57 8.82 1.71
CA LEU A 44 -3.11 7.50 1.41
C LEU A 44 -4.15 7.62 0.30
N GLN A 45 -4.47 6.49 -0.33
CA GLN A 45 -5.57 6.36 -1.28
C GLN A 45 -6.34 5.10 -0.91
N MET A 46 -7.65 5.16 -0.71
CA MET A 46 -8.43 3.95 -0.48
C MET A 46 -9.91 4.16 -0.73
N HIS A 47 -10.60 3.06 -1.02
CA HIS A 47 -12.04 2.96 -1.07
C HIS A 47 -12.43 1.54 -0.64
N PRO A 48 -13.59 1.32 0.02
CA PRO A 48 -14.00 -0.02 0.47
C PRO A 48 -14.07 -1.06 -0.65
N GLN A 49 -14.35 -0.62 -1.89
CA GLN A 49 -14.42 -1.48 -3.09
C GLN A 49 -13.06 -1.92 -3.66
N ALA A 50 -11.93 -1.39 -3.16
CA ALA A 50 -10.62 -1.71 -3.69
C ALA A 50 -10.38 -3.23 -3.75
N ARG A 51 -9.85 -3.69 -4.89
CA ARG A 51 -9.50 -5.09 -5.14
C ARG A 51 -8.04 -5.37 -4.82
N ILE A 52 -7.18 -4.35 -4.93
CA ILE A 52 -5.76 -4.48 -4.72
C ILE A 52 -5.34 -3.53 -3.60
N LEU A 53 -4.52 -4.02 -2.67
CA LEU A 53 -3.87 -3.21 -1.64
C LEU A 53 -2.38 -3.11 -1.93
N ILE A 54 -1.85 -1.89 -1.94
CA ILE A 54 -0.42 -1.61 -1.91
C ILE A 54 -0.07 -1.15 -0.49
N ALA A 55 0.52 -2.05 0.29
CA ALA A 55 1.07 -1.76 1.62
C ALA A 55 2.56 -1.42 1.50
N SER A 56 2.93 -0.16 1.77
CA SER A 56 4.31 0.35 1.60
C SER A 56 4.87 0.97 2.88
N GLN A 57 6.06 1.57 2.84
CA GLN A 57 6.70 2.20 4.00
C GLN A 57 6.02 3.51 4.44
N ALA A 58 6.34 4.60 3.75
CA ALA A 58 5.94 5.97 4.06
C ALA A 58 6.12 6.82 2.80
N PRO A 59 5.42 7.96 2.67
CA PRO A 59 5.67 8.87 1.56
C PRO A 59 7.08 9.46 1.65
N GLY A 60 7.76 9.60 0.51
CA GLY A 60 9.02 10.36 0.40
C GLY A 60 8.77 11.86 0.17
N THR A 61 9.84 12.64 -0.03
CA THR A 61 9.76 14.11 -0.18
C THR A 61 8.84 14.54 -1.34
N LYS A 62 8.99 13.96 -2.53
CA LYS A 62 8.17 14.32 -3.69
C LYS A 62 6.68 14.03 -3.47
N VAL A 63 6.38 12.90 -2.84
CA VAL A 63 5.01 12.52 -2.46
C VAL A 63 4.47 13.46 -1.39
N HIS A 64 5.30 13.86 -0.42
CA HIS A 64 4.92 14.88 0.56
C HIS A 64 4.58 16.21 -0.08
N GLU A 65 5.31 16.64 -1.11
CA GLU A 65 5.05 17.89 -1.83
C GLU A 65 3.77 17.80 -2.68
N SER A 66 3.61 16.73 -3.46
CA SER A 66 2.43 16.55 -4.33
C SER A 66 1.16 16.21 -3.56
N GLY A 67 1.26 15.49 -2.45
CA GLY A 67 0.13 14.92 -1.73
C GLY A 67 -0.48 13.67 -2.40
N ILE A 68 0.14 13.18 -3.47
CA ILE A 68 -0.37 12.05 -4.26
C ILE A 68 0.53 10.83 -4.00
N PRO A 69 -0.01 9.72 -3.44
CA PRO A 69 0.79 8.54 -3.14
C PRO A 69 1.54 8.02 -4.38
N PHE A 70 2.84 7.71 -4.28
CA PHE A 70 3.62 7.21 -5.42
C PHE A 70 3.62 8.12 -6.66
N ASP A 71 3.46 9.44 -6.49
CA ASP A 71 3.68 10.41 -7.58
C ASP A 71 5.17 10.77 -7.72
N ASP A 72 5.97 9.73 -7.96
CA ASP A 72 7.40 9.81 -8.16
C ASP A 72 7.91 8.65 -9.05
N ALA A 73 9.22 8.62 -9.29
CA ALA A 73 9.86 7.58 -10.10
C ALA A 73 9.71 6.16 -9.53
N SER A 74 9.52 6.02 -8.22
CA SER A 74 9.25 4.71 -7.60
C SER A 74 7.84 4.24 -7.96
N GLY A 75 6.88 5.17 -8.03
CA GLY A 75 5.53 4.88 -8.51
C GLY A 75 5.46 4.54 -9.99
N ASP A 76 6.23 5.22 -10.84
CA ASP A 76 6.34 4.88 -12.27
C ASP A 76 6.77 3.42 -12.46
N ARG A 77 7.81 3.02 -11.73
CA ARG A 77 8.31 1.64 -11.76
C ARG A 77 7.32 0.65 -11.15
N LEU A 78 6.62 1.01 -10.07
CA LEU A 78 5.60 0.13 -9.48
C LEU A 78 4.45 -0.14 -10.46
N ARG A 79 3.99 0.90 -11.18
CA ARG A 79 2.99 0.75 -12.24
C ARG A 79 3.48 -0.19 -13.35
N GLU A 80 4.73 -0.03 -13.78
CA GLU A 80 5.36 -0.92 -14.76
C GLU A 80 5.40 -2.39 -14.29
N TRP A 81 5.78 -2.61 -13.02
CA TRP A 81 5.81 -3.94 -12.41
C TRP A 81 4.42 -4.57 -12.33
N MET A 82 3.42 -3.78 -11.95
CA MET A 82 2.03 -4.20 -11.89
C MET A 82 1.40 -4.40 -13.29
N GLY A 83 1.94 -3.76 -14.32
CA GLY A 83 1.38 -3.78 -15.67
C GLY A 83 0.09 -2.96 -15.80
N VAL A 84 -0.07 -1.90 -15.00
CA VAL A 84 -1.28 -1.06 -14.98
C VAL A 84 -1.00 0.36 -15.47
N THR A 85 -2.03 1.03 -15.99
CA THR A 85 -1.94 2.44 -16.38
C THR A 85 -1.97 3.36 -15.17
N ARG A 86 -1.68 4.65 -15.39
CA ARG A 86 -1.79 5.67 -14.34
C ARG A 86 -3.23 5.82 -13.84
N GLU A 87 -4.20 5.74 -14.74
CA GLU A 87 -5.63 5.89 -14.44
C GLU A 87 -6.11 4.76 -13.52
N VAL A 88 -5.73 3.51 -13.83
CA VAL A 88 -6.04 2.36 -12.98
C VAL A 88 -5.35 2.49 -11.62
N PHE A 89 -4.07 2.88 -11.61
CA PHE A 89 -3.28 3.01 -10.37
C PHE A 89 -3.86 4.04 -9.39
N TYR A 90 -4.44 5.12 -9.91
CA TYR A 90 -5.05 6.19 -9.11
C TYR A 90 -6.57 6.09 -8.96
N ASP A 91 -7.19 5.01 -9.43
CA ASP A 91 -8.57 4.69 -9.11
C ASP A 91 -8.64 4.01 -7.74
N SER A 92 -9.12 4.75 -6.73
CA SER A 92 -9.23 4.25 -5.36
C SER A 92 -10.18 3.06 -5.22
N LYS A 93 -11.14 2.87 -6.16
CA LYS A 93 -12.04 1.71 -6.19
C LYS A 93 -11.37 0.45 -6.72
N GLN A 94 -10.25 0.57 -7.42
CA GLN A 94 -9.46 -0.55 -7.91
C GLN A 94 -8.28 -0.83 -6.98
N ILE A 95 -7.51 0.21 -6.65
CA ILE A 95 -6.25 0.11 -5.90
C ILE A 95 -6.31 1.01 -4.67
N ALA A 96 -6.19 0.40 -3.49
CA ALA A 96 -5.88 1.07 -2.25
C ALA A 96 -4.35 1.15 -2.05
N ILE A 97 -3.85 2.30 -1.60
CA ILE A 97 -2.45 2.55 -1.25
C ILE A 97 -2.42 2.98 0.22
N LEU A 98 -1.90 2.10 1.07
CA LEU A 98 -1.86 2.28 2.52
C LEU A 98 -0.45 2.05 3.09
N PRO A 99 0.38 3.10 3.15
CA PRO A 99 1.70 3.03 3.78
C PRO A 99 1.62 2.68 5.28
N MET A 100 2.71 2.18 5.86
CA MET A 100 2.85 1.97 7.31
C MET A 100 2.85 3.30 8.08
N GLY A 101 3.57 4.30 7.58
CA GLY A 101 3.57 5.67 8.06
C GLY A 101 2.90 6.58 7.04
N LEU A 102 1.90 7.35 7.46
CA LEU A 102 1.10 8.16 6.51
C LEU A 102 1.75 9.51 6.16
N CYS A 103 2.72 9.96 6.95
CA CYS A 103 3.41 11.24 6.76
C CYS A 103 4.89 11.01 6.41
N PHE A 104 5.49 11.98 5.73
CA PHE A 104 6.92 11.92 5.38
C PHE A 104 7.78 12.12 6.63
N PRO A 105 8.58 11.11 7.03
CA PRO A 105 9.31 11.16 8.30
C PRO A 105 10.58 12.03 8.23
N GLY A 106 10.92 12.58 7.06
CA GLY A 106 12.16 13.31 6.82
C GLY A 106 13.24 12.43 6.16
N THR A 107 14.34 13.06 5.74
CA THR A 107 15.46 12.39 5.09
C THR A 107 16.64 12.25 6.05
N GLY A 108 17.14 11.02 6.20
CA GLY A 108 18.38 10.69 6.89
C GLY A 108 19.56 10.46 5.93
N LYS A 109 20.70 10.04 6.48
CA LYS A 109 21.95 9.84 5.73
C LYS A 109 21.83 8.87 4.55
N TYR A 110 21.01 7.83 4.71
CA TYR A 110 20.89 6.74 3.75
C TYR A 110 19.55 6.74 3.01
N GLY A 111 18.76 7.81 3.09
CA GLY A 111 17.41 7.89 2.53
C GLY A 111 16.38 8.39 3.51
N ASP A 112 15.12 8.28 3.11
CA ASP A 112 14.00 8.64 3.95
C ASP A 112 14.01 7.79 5.24
N LEU A 113 13.68 8.45 6.34
CA LEU A 113 13.62 7.84 7.66
C LEU A 113 12.54 6.74 7.71
N PRO A 114 12.61 5.80 8.67
CA PRO A 114 11.58 4.78 8.85
C PRO A 114 10.19 5.40 9.08
N PRO A 115 9.10 4.66 8.73
CA PRO A 115 7.75 5.06 9.10
C PRO A 115 7.61 5.22 10.61
N ARG A 116 6.81 6.19 11.03
CA ARG A 116 6.46 6.42 12.44
C ARG A 116 5.53 5.30 12.94
N PRO A 117 5.86 4.61 14.05
CA PRO A 117 5.06 3.49 14.55
C PRO A 117 3.64 3.91 14.98
N GLU A 118 3.49 5.14 15.47
CA GLU A 118 2.22 5.68 15.97
C GLU A 118 1.11 5.64 14.90
N CYS A 119 1.47 5.78 13.62
CA CYS A 119 0.50 5.72 12.52
C CYS A 119 -0.16 4.34 12.40
N ALA A 120 0.64 3.28 12.47
CA ALA A 120 0.12 1.93 12.29
C ALA A 120 -0.72 1.50 13.50
N GLU A 121 -0.23 1.77 14.71
CA GLU A 121 -0.92 1.49 15.96
C GLU A 121 -2.29 2.19 16.05
N THR A 122 -2.38 3.42 15.54
CA THR A 122 -3.63 4.20 15.63
C THR A 122 -4.64 3.81 14.56
N TRP A 123 -4.20 3.72 13.29
CA TRP A 123 -5.12 3.77 12.15
C TRP A 123 -5.21 2.48 11.35
N ARG A 124 -4.20 1.60 11.42
CA ARG A 124 -4.05 0.55 10.40
C ARG A 124 -5.17 -0.49 10.45
N ASP A 125 -5.50 -0.99 11.63
CA ASP A 125 -6.54 -2.02 11.77
C ASP A 125 -7.93 -1.48 11.40
N GLN A 126 -8.22 -0.22 11.77
CA GLN A 126 -9.46 0.46 11.38
C GLN A 126 -9.57 0.60 9.85
N LEU A 127 -8.50 1.06 9.20
CA LEU A 127 -8.47 1.26 7.74
C LEU A 127 -8.54 -0.07 6.98
N LEU A 128 -7.77 -1.09 7.40
CA LEU A 128 -7.85 -2.43 6.81
C LEU A 128 -9.22 -3.06 7.03
N GLY A 129 -9.87 -2.74 8.15
CA GLY A 129 -11.22 -3.16 8.49
C GLY A 129 -12.30 -2.70 7.51
N HIS A 130 -12.03 -1.77 6.59
CA HIS A 130 -12.95 -1.37 5.52
C HIS A 130 -12.64 -2.01 4.15
N LEU A 131 -11.52 -2.72 4.00
CA LEU A 131 -11.05 -3.29 2.72
C LEU A 131 -11.47 -4.76 2.56
N HIS A 132 -12.78 -5.01 2.52
CA HIS A 132 -13.33 -6.38 2.47
C HIS A 132 -13.25 -7.07 1.11
N HIS A 133 -12.94 -6.31 0.06
CA HIS A 133 -13.00 -6.75 -1.33
C HIS A 133 -11.64 -7.09 -1.94
N LEU A 134 -10.60 -7.12 -1.11
CA LEU A 134 -9.22 -7.37 -1.54
C LEU A 134 -9.04 -8.78 -2.10
N GLU A 135 -8.47 -8.82 -3.29
CA GLU A 135 -8.04 -10.00 -4.04
C GLU A 135 -6.52 -10.19 -3.94
N VAL A 136 -5.76 -9.09 -3.94
CA VAL A 136 -4.29 -9.09 -3.91
C VAL A 136 -3.78 -8.01 -2.97
N THR A 137 -2.78 -8.35 -2.14
CA THR A 137 -2.02 -7.40 -1.33
C THR A 137 -0.55 -7.42 -1.73
N LEU A 138 -0.06 -6.30 -2.26
CA LEU A 138 1.34 -6.05 -2.55
C LEU A 138 2.01 -5.47 -1.31
N ILE A 139 3.02 -6.17 -0.79
CA ILE A 139 3.74 -5.76 0.42
C ILE A 139 5.12 -5.25 0.01
N VAL A 140 5.26 -3.94 -0.05
CA VAL A 140 6.38 -3.24 -0.66
C VAL A 140 7.38 -2.77 0.40
N GLY A 141 8.54 -3.44 0.44
CA GLY A 141 9.66 -3.08 1.31
C GLY A 141 9.58 -3.66 2.73
N GLN A 142 10.71 -3.62 3.42
CA GLN A 142 10.95 -4.39 4.65
C GLN A 142 9.99 -4.07 5.81
N TYR A 143 9.56 -2.82 5.97
CA TYR A 143 8.70 -2.44 7.10
C TYR A 143 7.27 -2.93 6.90
N ALA A 144 6.77 -2.89 5.66
CA ALA A 144 5.48 -3.47 5.33
C ALA A 144 5.54 -5.01 5.46
N GLN A 145 6.63 -5.64 5.03
CA GLN A 145 6.86 -7.08 5.20
C GLN A 145 6.91 -7.48 6.66
N ALA A 146 7.66 -6.77 7.50
CA ALA A 146 7.74 -7.06 8.93
C ALA A 146 6.38 -6.99 9.65
N TYR A 147 5.46 -6.13 9.19
CA TYR A 147 4.11 -6.04 9.75
C TYR A 147 3.20 -7.16 9.27
N HIS A 148 3.18 -7.39 7.95
CA HIS A 148 2.17 -8.24 7.31
C HIS A 148 2.59 -9.71 7.16
N ILE A 149 3.89 -9.98 7.16
CA ILE A 149 4.47 -11.31 7.00
C ILE A 149 5.19 -11.64 8.31
N ASN A 150 4.50 -12.38 9.18
CA ASN A 150 5.00 -12.77 10.50
C ASN A 150 6.02 -13.94 10.41
N GLU A 151 7.00 -13.81 9.52
CA GLU A 151 8.11 -14.75 9.37
C GLU A 151 9.32 -14.22 10.13
N VAL A 152 9.53 -14.79 11.32
CA VAL A 152 10.60 -14.40 12.23
C VAL A 152 11.97 -14.67 11.56
N ARG A 153 12.72 -13.57 11.28
CA ARG A 153 14.13 -13.52 10.82
C ARG A 153 14.44 -13.68 9.33
N ALA A 154 13.46 -13.62 8.42
CA ALA A 154 13.76 -13.57 6.99
C ALA A 154 14.23 -12.17 6.54
N SER A 155 15.26 -12.10 5.70
CA SER A 155 15.70 -10.87 5.03
C SER A 155 14.73 -10.47 3.91
N LEU A 156 14.78 -9.20 3.46
CA LEU A 156 13.99 -8.71 2.30
C LEU A 156 14.10 -9.66 1.09
N THR A 157 15.32 -10.08 0.77
CA THR A 157 15.56 -10.96 -0.39
C THR A 157 14.94 -12.34 -0.19
N GLU A 158 15.06 -12.92 1.00
CA GLU A 158 14.48 -14.24 1.30
C GLU A 158 12.95 -14.19 1.24
N THR A 159 12.33 -13.17 1.84
CA THR A 159 10.88 -12.98 1.82
C THR A 159 10.36 -12.80 0.39
N VAL A 160 11.04 -11.98 -0.43
CA VAL A 160 10.64 -11.80 -1.84
C VAL A 160 10.91 -13.07 -2.65
N ARG A 161 12.00 -13.80 -2.39
CA ARG A 161 12.31 -15.06 -3.10
C ARG A 161 11.29 -16.15 -2.80
N GLY A 162 10.77 -16.18 -1.57
CA GLY A 162 9.73 -17.10 -1.11
C GLY A 162 8.29 -16.67 -1.43
N TRP A 163 8.07 -15.74 -2.38
CA TRP A 163 6.76 -15.16 -2.68
C TRP A 163 5.65 -16.20 -2.94
N GLN A 164 5.99 -17.38 -3.48
CA GLN A 164 5.04 -18.45 -3.74
C GLN A 164 4.35 -18.96 -2.47
N SER A 165 4.99 -18.87 -1.30
CA SER A 165 4.41 -19.29 -0.01
C SER A 165 3.20 -18.45 0.41
N HIS A 166 3.05 -17.25 -0.14
CA HIS A 166 1.94 -16.34 0.16
C HIS A 166 0.99 -16.11 -1.04
N TRP A 167 1.30 -16.75 -2.17
CA TRP A 167 0.51 -16.67 -3.39
C TRP A 167 -0.87 -17.36 -3.24
N PRO A 168 -1.94 -16.89 -3.91
CA PRO A 168 -2.03 -15.73 -4.81
C PRO A 168 -2.49 -14.43 -4.13
N LYS A 169 -2.65 -14.43 -2.80
CA LYS A 169 -3.29 -13.33 -2.07
C LYS A 169 -2.30 -12.24 -1.67
N ILE A 170 -1.06 -12.61 -1.40
CA ILE A 170 -0.03 -11.69 -0.90
C ILE A 170 1.21 -11.82 -1.78
N VAL A 171 1.77 -10.69 -2.20
CA VAL A 171 2.99 -10.65 -3.01
C VAL A 171 4.00 -9.71 -2.35
N PRO A 172 5.05 -10.24 -1.70
CA PRO A 172 6.14 -9.41 -1.19
C PRO A 172 6.98 -8.86 -2.35
N LEU A 173 7.26 -7.56 -2.31
CA LEU A 173 8.08 -6.85 -3.29
C LEU A 173 9.21 -6.07 -2.60
N PRO A 174 10.39 -5.93 -3.24
CA PRO A 174 11.35 -4.91 -2.83
C PRO A 174 10.78 -3.51 -3.08
N HIS A 175 11.38 -2.47 -2.49
CA HIS A 175 10.97 -1.11 -2.82
C HIS A 175 11.34 -0.78 -4.29
N PRO A 176 10.46 -0.14 -5.09
CA PRO A 176 10.74 0.21 -6.49
C PRO A 176 11.67 1.43 -6.65
N SER A 177 12.50 1.72 -5.65
CA SER A 177 13.43 2.87 -5.70
C SER A 177 14.57 2.59 -6.67
N PRO A 178 15.09 3.61 -7.39
CA PRO A 178 16.33 3.49 -8.18
C PRO A 178 17.51 2.93 -7.37
N ARG A 179 17.51 3.11 -6.05
CA ARG A 179 18.54 2.57 -5.15
C ARG A 179 18.59 1.04 -5.13
N ASN A 180 17.50 0.37 -5.51
CA ASN A 180 17.44 -1.08 -5.61
C ASN A 180 17.87 -1.64 -6.98
N ASN A 181 18.41 -0.82 -7.89
CA ASN A 181 18.88 -1.30 -9.21
C ASN A 181 19.99 -2.37 -9.10
N ILE A 182 20.90 -2.25 -8.12
CA ILE A 182 21.92 -3.29 -7.88
C ILE A 182 21.27 -4.59 -7.44
N TRP A 183 20.29 -4.52 -6.53
CA TRP A 183 19.55 -5.70 -6.08
C TRP A 183 18.81 -6.37 -7.25
N LEU A 184 18.17 -5.60 -8.13
CA LEU A 184 17.47 -6.13 -9.32
C LEU A 184 18.44 -6.85 -10.27
N SER A 185 19.60 -6.25 -10.54
CA SER A 185 20.66 -6.85 -11.37
C SER A 185 21.18 -8.17 -10.79
N GLN A 186 21.31 -8.25 -9.46
CA GLN A 186 21.75 -9.46 -8.76
C GLN A 186 20.63 -10.51 -8.61
N ASN A 187 19.37 -10.13 -8.79
CA ASN A 187 18.20 -10.99 -8.62
C ASN A 187 17.33 -11.01 -9.88
N PRO A 188 17.87 -11.45 -11.04
CA PRO A 188 17.15 -11.39 -12.32
C PRO A 188 15.88 -12.25 -12.36
N TRP A 189 15.74 -13.20 -11.44
CA TRP A 189 14.53 -14.00 -11.25
C TRP A 189 13.33 -13.13 -10.85
N PHE A 190 13.53 -11.98 -10.20
CA PHE A 190 12.43 -11.08 -9.85
C PHE A 190 11.69 -10.62 -11.10
N GLU A 191 12.43 -10.17 -12.11
CA GLU A 191 11.85 -9.69 -13.36
C GLU A 191 11.40 -10.83 -14.29
N LYS A 192 12.11 -11.96 -14.29
CA LYS A 192 11.85 -13.08 -15.21
C LYS A 192 10.77 -14.04 -14.72
N GLU A 193 10.60 -14.18 -13.41
CA GLU A 193 9.71 -15.18 -12.80
C GLU A 193 8.54 -14.51 -12.07
N LEU A 194 8.82 -13.55 -11.17
CA LEU A 194 7.78 -12.94 -10.32
C LEU A 194 6.93 -11.94 -11.11
N LEU A 195 7.54 -10.96 -11.78
CA LEU A 195 6.79 -9.88 -12.44
C LEU A 195 5.77 -10.36 -13.49
N PRO A 196 6.05 -11.34 -14.37
CA PRO A 196 5.05 -11.83 -15.32
C PRO A 196 3.82 -12.42 -14.62
N MET A 197 4.04 -13.21 -13.56
CA MET A 197 2.96 -13.79 -12.75
C MET A 197 2.16 -12.71 -12.02
N LEU A 198 2.84 -11.71 -11.45
CA LEU A 198 2.20 -10.58 -10.80
C LEU A 198 1.29 -9.82 -11.76
N LYS A 199 1.76 -9.49 -12.97
CA LYS A 199 0.96 -8.79 -13.99
C LYS A 199 -0.33 -9.54 -14.31
N GLN A 200 -0.23 -10.85 -14.56
CA GLN A 200 -1.39 -11.69 -14.80
C GLN A 200 -2.37 -11.65 -13.61
N ARG A 201 -1.86 -11.83 -12.40
CA ARG A 201 -2.70 -11.85 -11.19
C ARG A 201 -3.39 -10.51 -10.92
N ILE A 202 -2.73 -9.40 -11.23
CA ILE A 202 -3.29 -8.05 -11.14
C ILE A 202 -4.43 -7.88 -12.15
N THR A 203 -4.24 -8.28 -13.41
CA THR A 203 -5.31 -8.27 -14.42
C THR A 203 -6.53 -9.07 -13.95
N GLU A 204 -6.32 -10.30 -13.47
CA GLU A 204 -7.40 -11.15 -12.93
C GLU A 204 -8.11 -10.54 -11.72
N ALA A 205 -7.42 -9.75 -10.89
CA ALA A 205 -8.03 -9.07 -9.75
C ALA A 205 -8.90 -7.89 -10.17
N LEU A 206 -8.53 -7.20 -11.26
CA LEU A 206 -9.24 -6.02 -11.76
C LEU A 206 -10.49 -6.37 -12.59
N GLU A 207 -10.59 -7.59 -13.11
CA GLU A 207 -11.72 -8.07 -13.90
C GLU A 207 -12.91 -8.61 -13.05
N ARG A 208 -12.81 -8.60 -11.71
CA ARG A 208 -13.81 -9.13 -10.77
C ARG A 208 -14.61 -8.05 -10.05
#